data_AF-A0A239X9B0-F1
#
_entry.id   AF-A0A239X9B0-F1
#
_cell.length_a   1.000
_cell.length_b   1.000
_cell.length_c   1.000
_cell.angle_alpha   90.00
_cell.angle_beta   90.00
_cell.angle_gamma   90.00
#
_symmetry.space_group_name_H-M   'P 1'
#
loop_
_entity.id
_entity.type
_entity.pdbx_description
1 polymer ?
#
loop_
_entity_poly.entity_id
_entity_poly.type
_entity_poly.pdbx_seq_one_letter_code
_entity_poly.pdbx_strand_id
1 'polypeptide(L)'
;MKSNELYKHLQTLDLPLAYHHFEEGHSPKPPFMVYYYPDSSNFGADNIAYHKGLSVVLEVYTDKKDLDLEARVEDFLDRHSFYFDKVETYIAPEKLYQEAYYFEL
;
A
#
# COMPACT_ATOMS: atom_id res chain seq x y z
N MET A 1 8.21 7.02 -9.60
CA MET A 1 8.63 7.44 -8.24
C MET A 1 9.73 6.48 -7.76
N LYS A 2 10.61 6.84 -6.83
CA LYS A 2 11.60 5.88 -6.28
C LYS A 2 11.10 5.28 -4.95
N SER A 3 11.55 4.08 -4.62
CA SER A 3 11.17 3.37 -3.38
C SER A 3 11.48 4.14 -2.09
N ASN A 4 12.54 4.96 -2.09
CA ASN A 4 12.90 5.81 -0.96
C ASN A 4 12.03 7.08 -0.82
N GLU A 5 11.25 7.43 -1.86
CA GLU A 5 10.33 8.57 -1.85
C GLU A 5 8.89 8.14 -1.59
N LEU A 6 8.51 6.89 -1.91
CA LEU A 6 7.14 6.36 -1.68
C LEU A 6 6.66 6.62 -0.25
N TYR A 7 7.49 6.33 0.75
CA TYR A 7 7.15 6.56 2.16
C TYR A 7 6.73 8.02 2.42
N LYS A 8 7.52 8.98 1.94
CA LYS A 8 7.23 10.42 2.14
C LYS A 8 5.95 10.84 1.43
N HIS A 9 5.68 10.27 0.26
CA HIS A 9 4.46 10.54 -0.48
C HIS A 9 3.24 9.94 0.22
N LEU A 10 3.32 8.71 0.71
CA LEU A 10 2.22 8.09 1.48
C LEU A 10 1.93 8.84 2.78
N GLN A 11 2.93 9.44 3.42
CA GLN A 11 2.73 10.30 4.60
C GLN A 11 1.81 11.50 4.33
N THR A 12 1.63 11.92 3.07
CA THR A 12 0.71 13.02 2.72
C THR A 12 -0.78 12.66 2.87
N LEU A 13 -1.10 11.37 3.02
CA LEU A 13 -2.47 10.90 3.31
C LEU A 13 -2.88 11.15 4.77
N ASP A 14 -1.95 11.61 5.62
CA ASP A 14 -2.18 11.99 7.02
C ASP A 14 -2.78 10.86 7.86
N LEU A 15 -2.26 9.64 7.66
CA LEU A 15 -2.61 8.44 8.42
C LEU A 15 -1.36 7.81 9.04
N PRO A 16 -1.49 7.12 10.18
CA PRO A 16 -0.42 6.28 10.70
C PRO A 16 0.04 5.29 9.63
N LEU A 17 1.35 5.25 9.36
CA LEU A 17 1.95 4.46 8.28
C LEU A 17 3.15 3.67 8.81
N ALA A 18 3.16 2.36 8.57
CA ALA A 18 4.28 1.49 8.86
C ALA A 18 4.78 0.75 7.61
N TYR A 19 6.06 0.38 7.63
CA TYR A 19 6.60 -0.57 6.67
C TYR A 19 6.38 -2.00 7.18
N HIS A 20 5.73 -2.85 6.38
CA HIS A 20 5.45 -4.27 6.63
C HIS A 20 4.54 -4.60 7.82
N HIS A 21 4.70 -3.99 8.99
CA HIS A 21 3.85 -4.26 10.16
C HIS A 21 3.97 -3.17 11.22
N PHE A 22 2.95 -3.08 12.08
CA PHE A 22 3.10 -2.51 13.42
C PHE A 22 3.49 -3.61 14.40
N GLU A 23 4.25 -3.29 15.45
CA GLU A 23 4.56 -4.25 16.51
C GLU A 23 3.27 -4.77 17.16
N GLU A 24 3.28 -6.04 17.57
CA GLU A 24 2.12 -6.68 18.18
C GLU A 24 1.67 -5.90 19.44
N GLY A 25 0.38 -5.55 19.49
CA GLY A 25 -0.18 -4.72 20.57
C GLY A 25 0.12 -3.21 20.46
N HIS A 26 0.91 -2.78 19.48
CA HIS A 26 1.26 -1.37 19.23
C HIS A 26 0.65 -0.83 17.93
N SER A 27 -0.26 -1.58 17.30
CA SER A 27 -1.01 -1.07 16.15
C SER A 27 -1.86 0.14 16.55
N PRO A 28 -1.81 1.25 15.79
CA PRO A 28 -2.67 2.39 16.03
C PRO A 28 -4.15 2.02 15.87
N LYS A 29 -5.04 2.85 16.42
CA LYS A 29 -6.46 2.69 16.12
C LYS A 29 -6.70 2.99 14.63
N PRO A 30 -7.54 2.21 13.93
CA PRO A 30 -7.96 2.51 12.57
C PRO A 30 -8.54 3.94 12.47
N PRO A 31 -8.38 4.63 11.31
CA PRO A 31 -7.70 4.14 10.11
C PRO A 31 -6.17 4.19 10.18
N PHE A 32 -5.49 3.19 9.61
CA PHE A 32 -4.04 3.17 9.44
C PHE A 32 -3.62 2.46 8.16
N MET A 33 -2.36 2.64 7.77
CA MET A 33 -1.79 2.07 6.55
C MET A 33 -0.53 1.26 6.83
N VAL A 34 -0.36 0.19 6.06
CA VAL A 34 0.86 -0.61 6.00
C VAL A 34 1.28 -0.70 4.54
N TYR A 35 2.56 -0.56 4.25
CA TYR A 35 3.07 -0.81 2.90
C TYR A 35 4.31 -1.70 2.95
N TYR A 36 4.49 -2.52 1.92
CA TYR A 36 5.67 -3.36 1.78
C TYR A 36 5.91 -3.77 0.33
N TYR A 37 7.08 -4.36 0.08
CA TYR A 37 7.49 -4.84 -1.23
C TYR A 37 7.51 -6.38 -1.21
N PRO A 38 6.46 -7.06 -1.72
CA PRO A 38 6.40 -8.51 -1.70
C PRO A 38 7.47 -9.16 -2.59
N ASP A 39 7.81 -8.51 -3.71
CA ASP A 39 8.70 -9.05 -4.73
C ASP A 39 9.24 -7.93 -5.65
N SER A 40 10.15 -8.31 -6.55
CA SER A 40 10.64 -7.45 -7.62
C SER A 40 9.97 -7.78 -8.95
N SER A 41 9.46 -6.77 -9.65
CA SER A 41 8.93 -6.88 -11.02
C SER A 41 10.00 -6.59 -12.08
N ASN A 42 11.15 -7.27 -11.99
CA ASN A 42 12.26 -7.03 -12.92
C ASN A 42 11.93 -7.53 -14.34
N PHE A 43 12.19 -6.68 -15.34
CA PHE A 43 12.24 -7.10 -16.74
C PHE A 43 13.67 -7.50 -17.10
N GLY A 44 13.87 -8.78 -17.40
CA GLY A 44 15.19 -9.36 -17.66
C GLY A 44 15.35 -9.95 -19.06
N ALA A 45 16.59 -9.94 -19.55
CA ALA A 45 17.05 -10.68 -20.73
C ALA A 45 18.54 -11.05 -20.53
N ASP A 46 19.05 -12.06 -21.21
CA ASP A 46 20.48 -12.47 -21.16
C ASP A 46 21.07 -12.62 -19.74
N ASN A 47 20.25 -13.07 -18.77
CA ASN A 47 20.63 -13.19 -17.36
C ASN A 47 20.96 -11.85 -16.66
N ILE A 48 20.43 -10.74 -17.18
CA ILE A 48 20.58 -9.37 -16.68
C ILE A 48 19.19 -8.75 -16.49
N ALA A 49 18.98 -8.04 -15.37
CA ALA A 49 17.79 -7.20 -15.16
C ALA A 49 17.97 -5.87 -15.90
N TYR A 50 17.37 -5.75 -17.08
CA TYR A 50 17.43 -4.54 -17.92
C TYR A 50 16.61 -3.40 -17.32
N HIS A 51 15.44 -3.73 -16.75
CA HIS A 51 14.66 -2.80 -15.95
C HIS A 51 14.39 -3.43 -14.59
N LYS A 52 14.72 -2.68 -13.53
CA LYS A 52 14.40 -3.07 -12.17
C LYS A 52 13.06 -2.46 -11.80
N GLY A 53 12.08 -3.32 -11.58
CA GLY A 53 10.76 -2.95 -11.07
C GLY A 53 10.59 -3.46 -9.64
N LEU A 54 9.70 -2.82 -8.89
CA LEU A 54 9.38 -3.22 -7.53
C LEU A 54 7.87 -3.27 -7.36
N SER A 55 7.36 -4.45 -7.03
CA SER A 55 5.95 -4.62 -6.68
C SER A 55 5.72 -4.00 -5.31
N VAL A 56 4.59 -3.33 -5.15
CA VAL A 56 4.19 -2.67 -3.90
C VAL A 56 2.80 -3.15 -3.51
N VAL A 57 2.65 -3.46 -2.23
CA VAL A 57 1.34 -3.62 -1.60
C VAL A 57 1.17 -2.47 -0.62
N LEU A 58 0.06 -1.75 -0.75
CA LEU A 58 -0.43 -0.78 0.23
C LEU A 58 -1.74 -1.30 0.81
N GLU A 59 -1.73 -1.59 2.10
CA GLU A 59 -2.88 -2.02 2.85
C GLU A 59 -3.43 -0.85 3.66
N VAL A 60 -4.74 -0.65 3.58
CA VAL A 60 -5.48 0.37 4.33
C VAL A 60 -6.48 -0.34 5.22
N TYR A 61 -6.37 -0.11 6.53
CA TYR A 61 -7.20 -0.75 7.54
C TYR A 61 -8.19 0.24 8.12
N THR A 62 -9.47 -0.12 8.14
CA THR A 62 -10.56 0.69 8.68
C THR A 62 -11.49 -0.16 9.57
N ASP A 63 -12.12 0.45 10.57
CA ASP A 63 -13.09 -0.21 11.45
C ASP A 63 -14.52 -0.23 10.88
N LYS A 64 -14.74 0.52 9.81
CA LYS A 64 -15.97 0.61 9.03
C LYS A 64 -15.62 0.86 7.57
N LYS A 65 -16.51 0.49 6.65
CA LYS A 65 -16.36 0.86 5.24
C LYS A 65 -16.29 2.38 5.10
N ASP A 66 -15.18 2.89 4.55
CA ASP A 66 -14.89 4.32 4.40
C ASP A 66 -14.55 4.64 2.94
N LEU A 67 -15.60 4.90 2.16
CA LEU A 67 -15.49 5.17 0.73
C LEU A 67 -14.75 6.49 0.43
N ASP A 68 -14.80 7.46 1.35
CA ASP A 68 -14.11 8.74 1.18
C ASP A 68 -12.59 8.54 1.35
N LEU A 69 -12.17 7.70 2.30
CA LEU A 69 -10.78 7.34 2.46
C LEU A 69 -10.26 6.52 1.26
N GLU A 70 -11.02 5.53 0.79
CA GLU A 70 -10.68 4.77 -0.40
C GLU A 70 -10.46 5.69 -1.60
N ALA A 71 -11.39 6.62 -1.86
CA ALA A 71 -11.28 7.58 -2.95
C ALA A 71 -10.03 8.48 -2.80
N ARG A 72 -9.65 8.86 -1.58
CA ARG A 72 -8.42 9.64 -1.34
C ARG A 72 -7.16 8.84 -1.64
N VAL A 73 -7.14 7.54 -1.34
CA VAL A 73 -6.01 6.66 -1.62
C VAL A 73 -5.89 6.42 -3.13
N GLU A 74 -7.02 6.18 -3.81
CA GLU A 74 -7.07 6.01 -5.26
C GLU A 74 -6.64 7.28 -6.00
N ASP A 75 -7.14 8.46 -5.59
CA ASP A 75 -6.71 9.76 -6.15
C ASP A 75 -5.21 10.01 -5.93
N PHE A 76 -4.64 9.58 -4.80
CA PHE A 76 -3.19 9.61 -4.60
C PHE A 76 -2.46 8.74 -5.63
N LEU A 77 -2.91 7.51 -5.86
CA LEU A 77 -2.30 6.60 -6.84
C LEU A 77 -2.42 7.15 -8.27
N ASP A 78 -3.59 7.64 -8.64
CA ASP A 78 -3.88 8.25 -9.95
C ASP A 78 -3.02 9.49 -10.22
N ARG A 79 -2.90 10.39 -9.24
CA ARG A 79 -2.05 11.60 -9.35
C ARG A 79 -0.58 11.27 -9.56
N HIS A 80 -0.13 10.14 -9.04
CA HIS A 80 1.22 9.63 -9.27
C HIS A 80 1.33 8.69 -10.49
N SER A 81 0.23 8.54 -11.25
CA SER A 81 0.13 7.72 -12.46
C SER A 81 0.45 6.24 -12.23
N PHE A 82 0.08 5.72 -11.06
CA PHE A 82 0.13 4.28 -10.80
C PHE A 82 -1.09 3.60 -11.39
N TYR A 83 -0.86 2.59 -12.23
CA TYR A 83 -1.85 1.55 -12.46
C TYR A 83 -1.91 0.67 -11.21
N PHE A 84 -3.11 0.34 -10.74
CA PHE A 84 -3.29 -0.50 -9.57
C PHE A 84 -4.48 -1.44 -9.71
N ASP A 85 -4.38 -2.58 -9.04
CA ASP A 85 -5.50 -3.47 -8.75
C ASP A 85 -5.78 -3.43 -7.24
N LYS A 86 -7.02 -3.72 -6.81
CA LYS A 86 -7.37 -3.75 -5.38
C LYS A 86 -8.18 -4.98 -4.98
N VAL A 87 -8.00 -5.38 -3.73
CA VAL A 87 -8.76 -6.45 -3.08
C VAL A 87 -9.23 -6.01 -1.70
N GLU A 88 -10.53 -6.12 -1.45
CA GLU A 88 -11.12 -5.91 -0.13
C GLU A 88 -11.20 -7.24 0.64
N THR A 89 -10.85 -7.23 1.92
CA THR A 89 -11.04 -8.36 2.84
C THR A 89 -11.55 -7.87 4.19
N TYR A 90 -12.61 -8.49 4.71
CA TYR A 90 -13.06 -8.27 6.09
C TYR A 90 -12.40 -9.28 7.04
N ILE A 91 -11.54 -8.78 7.94
CA ILE A 91 -10.84 -9.58 8.95
C ILE A 91 -11.74 -9.72 10.17
N ALA A 92 -12.58 -10.75 10.17
CA ALA A 92 -13.63 -10.93 11.19
C ALA A 92 -13.14 -10.96 12.66
N PRO A 93 -11.99 -11.60 13.00
CA PRO A 93 -11.48 -11.59 14.37
C PRO A 93 -11.12 -10.19 14.88
N GLU A 94 -10.61 -9.34 13.99
CA GLU A 94 -10.16 -7.98 14.30
C GLU A 94 -11.28 -6.94 14.08
N LYS A 95 -12.35 -7.33 13.38
CA LYS A 95 -13.46 -6.47 12.94
C LYS A 95 -12.98 -5.29 12.09
N LEU A 96 -12.00 -5.56 11.22
CA LEU A 96 -11.41 -4.56 10.34
C LEU A 96 -11.71 -4.90 8.88
N TYR A 97 -11.91 -3.86 8.08
CA TYR A 97 -11.83 -3.92 6.63
C TYR A 97 -10.39 -3.62 6.23
N GLN A 98 -9.81 -4.51 5.42
CA GLN A 98 -8.53 -4.34 4.77
C GLN A 98 -8.76 -4.12 3.28
N GLU A 99 -8.33 -2.97 2.76
CA GLU A 99 -8.23 -2.69 1.34
C GLU A 99 -6.76 -2.79 0.93
N ALA A 100 -6.42 -3.79 0.11
CA ALA A 100 -5.06 -4.00 -0.38
C ALA A 100 -4.95 -3.53 -1.83
N TYR A 101 -4.09 -2.55 -2.08
CA TYR A 101 -3.76 -2.01 -3.39
C TYR A 101 -2.43 -2.58 -3.87
N TYR A 102 -2.40 -3.07 -5.10
CA TYR A 102 -1.25 -3.69 -5.76
C TYR A 102 -0.82 -2.81 -6.93
N PHE A 103 0.42 -2.32 -6.92
CA PHE A 103 0.97 -1.48 -7.98
C PHE A 103 2.50 -1.64 -8.10
N GLU A 104 3.10 -1.10 -9.16
CA GLU A 104 4.53 -1.20 -9.42
C GLU A 104 5.23 0.17 -9.37
N LEU A 105 6.48 0.18 -8.89
CA LEU A 105 7.40 1.34 -8.91
C LEU A 105 8.45 1.26 -10.01
#